data_AF-A0A965MSN6-F1
#
_entry.id   AF-A0A965MSN6-F1
#
_cell.length_a   1.000
_cell.length_b   1.000
_cell.length_c   1.000
_cell.angle_alpha   90.00
_cell.angle_beta   90.00
_cell.angle_gamma   90.00
#
_symmetry.space_group_name_H-M   'P 1'
#
loop_
_entity.id
_entity.type
_entity.pdbx_description
1 polymer ?
#
loop_
_entity_poly.entity_id
_entity_poly.type
_entity_poly.pdbx_seq_one_letter_code
_entity_poly.pdbx_strand_id
1 'polypeptide(L)'
;MTTNKTKQADCVKRAELTKARIASEKATENAQASLRQCIERTCGGNREEALAIAVKEAQVALDAMIAAENEFKKLPKARRTFAEGQIKLATDAANWAAELGGEYSGQTGTAVEWRSFAGAKTETSLGDKYHRFCTYRKTNAVHTVSIDARRIHLLTREIVQASRNLGKVVIALDEDGRCSWVRRSNKQLVAENGWLAAKGDQIALSSTSLAGARQQLARKAVAA
;
A
#
# COMPACT_ATOMS: atom_id res chain seq x y z
N MET A 1 -36.02 -5.73 -5.56
CA MET A 1 -34.80 -5.98 -6.36
C MET A 1 -34.15 -4.65 -6.78
N THR A 2 -33.66 -3.85 -5.83
CA THR A 2 -33.08 -2.52 -6.06
C THR A 2 -31.64 -2.40 -5.52
N THR A 3 -30.96 -3.53 -5.33
CA THR A 3 -29.77 -3.63 -4.45
C THR A 3 -28.41 -3.59 -5.14
N ASN A 4 -28.31 -3.82 -6.46
CA ASN A 4 -27.01 -3.85 -7.14
C ASN A 4 -26.58 -2.49 -7.70
N LYS A 5 -27.48 -1.70 -8.30
CA LYS A 5 -27.13 -0.39 -8.89
C LYS A 5 -26.72 0.66 -7.84
N THR A 6 -27.36 0.66 -6.67
CA THR A 6 -27.04 1.57 -5.56
C THR A 6 -25.73 1.21 -4.88
N LYS A 7 -25.45 -0.08 -4.66
CA LYS A 7 -24.14 -0.52 -4.14
C LYS A 7 -23.00 -0.18 -5.09
N GLN A 8 -23.19 -0.38 -6.39
CA GLN A 8 -22.18 -0.09 -7.40
C GLN A 8 -21.94 1.44 -7.55
N ALA A 9 -23.00 2.26 -7.50
CA ALA A 9 -22.87 3.71 -7.48
C ALA A 9 -22.16 4.25 -6.21
N ASP A 10 -22.38 3.62 -5.06
CA ASP A 10 -21.67 3.94 -3.82
C ASP A 10 -20.20 3.49 -3.86
N CYS A 11 -19.89 2.33 -4.44
CA CYS A 11 -18.51 1.89 -4.65
C CYS A 11 -17.76 2.82 -5.60
N VAL A 12 -18.36 3.22 -6.73
CA VAL A 12 -17.77 4.17 -7.68
C VAL A 12 -17.48 5.52 -7.01
N LYS A 13 -18.44 6.06 -6.24
CA LYS A 13 -18.24 7.30 -5.48
C LYS A 13 -17.15 7.17 -4.41
N ARG A 14 -17.06 6.01 -3.73
CA ARG A 14 -15.98 5.73 -2.76
C ARG A 14 -14.62 5.64 -3.45
N ALA A 15 -14.53 4.98 -4.61
CA ALA A 15 -13.31 4.87 -5.41
C ALA A 15 -12.82 6.24 -5.92
N GLU A 16 -13.72 7.13 -6.32
CA GLU A 16 -13.39 8.51 -6.73
C GLU A 16 -12.81 9.33 -5.57
N LEU A 17 -13.39 9.21 -4.37
CA LEU A 17 -12.92 9.91 -3.17
C LEU A 17 -11.51 9.47 -2.78
N THR A 18 -11.24 8.17 -2.88
CA THR A 18 -9.92 7.63 -2.56
C THR A 18 -8.89 7.97 -3.63
N LYS A 19 -9.27 7.93 -4.92
CA LYS A 19 -8.40 8.40 -6.01
C LYS A 19 -7.96 9.85 -5.83
N ALA A 20 -8.87 10.74 -5.42
CA ALA A 20 -8.53 12.15 -5.19
C ALA A 20 -7.48 12.32 -4.06
N ARG A 21 -7.62 11.55 -2.98
CA ARG A 21 -6.68 11.60 -1.86
C ARG A 21 -5.32 10.98 -2.20
N ILE A 22 -5.27 9.86 -2.93
CA ILE A 22 -3.98 9.35 -3.43
C ILE A 22 -3.37 10.30 -4.46
N ALA A 23 -4.16 10.94 -5.34
CA ALA A 23 -3.61 11.92 -6.26
C ALA A 23 -2.93 13.07 -5.50
N SER A 24 -3.51 13.50 -4.38
CA SER A 24 -2.90 14.44 -3.44
C SER A 24 -1.61 13.89 -2.83
N GLU A 25 -1.63 12.68 -2.24
CA GLU A 25 -0.45 12.09 -1.59
C GLU A 25 0.68 11.80 -2.57
N LYS A 26 0.37 11.33 -3.78
CA LYS A 26 1.35 11.12 -4.85
C LYS A 26 1.91 12.43 -5.38
N ALA A 27 1.10 13.48 -5.45
CA ALA A 27 1.59 14.82 -5.76
C ALA A 27 2.57 15.29 -4.68
N THR A 28 2.28 15.03 -3.40
CA THR A 28 3.18 15.33 -2.27
C THR A 28 4.48 14.50 -2.30
N GLU A 29 4.40 13.20 -2.57
CA GLU A 29 5.60 12.34 -2.72
C GLU A 29 6.46 12.79 -3.90
N ASN A 30 5.84 13.07 -5.05
CA ASN A 30 6.56 13.63 -6.21
C ASN A 30 7.17 14.99 -5.89
N ALA A 31 6.47 15.86 -5.15
CA ALA A 31 7.00 17.14 -4.67
C ALA A 31 8.27 16.93 -3.84
N GLN A 32 8.22 16.01 -2.87
CA GLN A 32 9.33 15.70 -1.99
C GLN A 32 10.51 15.06 -2.72
N ALA A 33 10.23 14.16 -3.68
CA ALA A 33 11.26 13.53 -4.51
C ALA A 33 11.95 14.54 -5.43
N SER A 34 11.18 15.42 -6.08
CA SER A 34 11.73 16.54 -6.87
C SER A 34 12.57 17.48 -6.00
N LEU A 35 12.11 17.85 -4.80
CA LEU A 35 12.87 18.67 -3.86
C LEU A 35 14.22 18.04 -3.51
N ARG A 36 14.25 16.72 -3.23
CA ARG A 36 15.50 15.98 -2.96
C ARG A 36 16.44 15.96 -4.15
N GLN A 37 15.95 15.65 -5.35
CA GLN A 37 16.77 15.70 -6.57
C GLN A 37 17.32 17.09 -6.87
N CYS A 38 16.57 18.14 -6.54
CA CYS A 38 17.01 19.52 -6.71
C CYS A 38 18.14 19.89 -5.75
N ILE A 39 18.06 19.45 -4.48
CA ILE A 39 19.15 19.59 -3.51
C ILE A 39 20.41 18.90 -4.04
N GLU A 40 20.29 17.68 -4.58
CA GLU A 40 21.42 16.94 -5.16
C GLU A 40 22.03 17.61 -6.40
N ARG A 41 21.22 18.25 -7.27
CA ARG A 41 21.69 18.95 -8.49
C ARG A 41 22.43 20.26 -8.22
N THR A 42 22.18 20.93 -7.10
CA THR A 42 22.92 22.16 -6.70
C THR A 42 24.39 21.89 -6.32
N CYS A 43 24.84 20.63 -6.36
CA CYS A 43 26.22 20.23 -6.11
C CYS A 43 27.17 20.29 -7.33
N GLY A 44 26.76 20.73 -8.53
CA GLY A 44 27.65 20.65 -9.71
C GLY A 44 27.39 21.49 -10.97
N GLY A 45 26.74 22.65 -10.90
CA GLY A 45 26.51 23.51 -12.09
C GLY A 45 25.88 24.85 -11.75
N ASN A 46 25.49 25.66 -12.76
CA ASN A 46 24.99 27.03 -12.62
C ASN A 46 23.82 27.10 -11.61
N ARG A 47 24.16 27.42 -10.35
CA ARG A 47 23.32 27.12 -9.18
C ARG A 47 22.01 27.89 -9.18
N GLU A 48 22.00 29.10 -9.73
CA GLU A 48 20.84 29.99 -9.64
C GLU A 48 19.68 29.58 -10.56
N GLU A 49 19.96 29.17 -11.80
CA GLU A 49 18.91 28.67 -12.70
C GLU A 49 18.36 27.32 -12.25
N ALA A 50 19.24 26.40 -11.83
CA ALA A 50 18.83 25.11 -11.29
C ALA A 50 18.00 25.27 -10.00
N LEU A 51 18.36 26.21 -9.12
CA LEU A 51 17.62 26.54 -7.92
C LEU A 51 16.27 27.22 -8.24
N ALA A 52 16.23 28.13 -9.20
CA ALA A 52 14.99 28.81 -9.61
C ALA A 52 13.98 27.81 -10.21
N ILE A 53 14.44 26.88 -11.05
CA ILE A 53 13.61 25.80 -11.60
C ILE A 53 13.11 24.89 -10.48
N ALA A 54 14.00 24.48 -9.57
CA ALA A 54 13.66 23.64 -8.41
C ALA A 54 12.60 24.27 -7.49
N VAL A 55 12.78 25.55 -7.17
CA VAL A 55 11.83 26.31 -6.33
C VAL A 55 10.49 26.42 -7.02
N LYS A 56 10.47 26.66 -8.33
CA LYS A 56 9.24 26.72 -9.13
C LYS A 56 8.51 25.37 -9.14
N GLU A 57 9.22 24.26 -9.34
CA GLU A 57 8.64 22.91 -9.29
C GLU A 57 8.08 22.57 -7.90
N ALA A 58 8.82 22.90 -6.83
CA ALA A 58 8.37 22.71 -5.46
C ALA A 58 7.11 23.56 -5.15
N GLN A 59 7.06 24.80 -5.62
CA GLN A 59 5.91 25.68 -5.45
C GLN A 59 4.67 25.13 -6.17
N VAL A 60 4.81 24.69 -7.42
CA VAL A 60 3.71 24.07 -8.19
C VAL A 60 3.16 22.85 -7.46
N ALA A 61 4.04 22.02 -6.89
CA ALA A 61 3.62 20.83 -6.19
C ALA A 61 2.96 21.15 -4.83
N LEU A 62 3.44 22.19 -4.14
CA LEU A 62 2.80 22.72 -2.93
C LEU A 62 1.39 23.27 -3.23
N ASP A 63 1.25 24.05 -4.31
CA ASP A 63 -0.04 24.59 -4.74
C ASP A 63 -1.02 23.47 -5.09
N ALA A 64 -0.55 22.42 -5.79
CA ALA A 64 -1.36 21.24 -6.10
C ALA A 64 -1.80 20.48 -4.82
N MET A 65 -0.90 20.35 -3.83
CA MET A 65 -1.22 19.75 -2.54
C MET A 65 -2.31 20.55 -1.80
N ILE A 66 -2.14 21.87 -1.71
CA ILE A 66 -3.10 22.78 -1.06
C ILE A 66 -4.46 22.72 -1.76
N ALA A 67 -4.47 22.74 -3.09
CA ALA A 67 -5.70 22.65 -3.89
C ALA A 67 -6.45 21.33 -3.59
N ALA A 68 -5.75 20.20 -3.60
CA ALA A 68 -6.35 18.90 -3.33
C ALA A 68 -6.85 18.78 -1.87
N GLU A 69 -6.13 19.35 -0.90
CA GLU A 69 -6.58 19.38 0.50
C GLU A 69 -7.83 20.24 0.67
N ASN A 70 -7.90 21.39 -0.01
CA ASN A 70 -9.07 22.26 0.00
C ASN A 70 -10.28 21.58 -0.65
N GLU A 71 -10.09 20.86 -1.76
CA GLU A 71 -11.15 20.03 -2.35
C GLU A 71 -11.62 18.93 -1.41
N PHE A 72 -10.70 18.26 -0.72
CA PHE A 72 -11.06 17.26 0.28
C PHE A 72 -11.86 17.88 1.43
N LYS A 73 -11.46 19.06 1.95
CA LYS A 73 -12.18 19.77 3.02
C LYS A 73 -13.60 20.18 2.65
N LYS A 74 -13.88 20.44 1.36
CA LYS A 74 -15.23 20.72 0.84
C LYS A 74 -16.16 19.51 0.93
N LEU A 75 -15.63 18.30 1.06
CA LEU A 75 -16.45 17.10 1.20
C LEU A 75 -17.16 17.04 2.56
N PRO A 76 -18.39 16.49 2.62
CA PRO A 76 -19.08 16.23 3.87
C PRO A 76 -18.24 15.45 4.87
N LYS A 77 -18.29 15.82 6.16
CA LYS A 77 -17.46 15.24 7.23
C LYS A 77 -17.48 13.71 7.25
N ALA A 78 -18.66 13.10 7.10
CA ALA A 78 -18.80 11.64 7.08
C ALA A 78 -17.99 10.97 5.95
N ARG A 79 -17.88 11.61 4.78
CA ARG A 79 -17.10 11.09 3.65
C ARG A 79 -15.60 11.21 3.88
N ARG A 80 -15.16 12.31 4.52
CA ARG A 80 -13.77 12.51 4.90
C ARG A 80 -13.32 11.46 5.92
N THR A 81 -14.10 11.26 6.99
CA THR A 81 -13.80 10.26 8.03
C THR A 81 -13.75 8.84 7.46
N PHE A 82 -14.62 8.51 6.50
CA PHE A 82 -14.54 7.23 5.80
C PHE A 82 -13.23 7.08 5.01
N ALA A 83 -12.85 8.09 4.22
CA ALA A 83 -11.62 8.06 3.42
C ALA A 83 -10.36 7.95 4.32
N GLU A 84 -10.30 8.73 5.39
CA GLU A 84 -9.23 8.67 6.40
C GLU A 84 -9.15 7.28 7.06
N GLY A 85 -10.31 6.69 7.38
CA GLY A 85 -10.39 5.34 7.92
C GLY A 85 -9.85 4.28 6.96
N GLN A 86 -10.19 4.37 5.67
CA GLN A 86 -9.70 3.43 4.65
C GLN A 86 -8.21 3.58 4.36
N ILE A 87 -7.69 4.80 4.37
CA ILE A 87 -6.25 5.06 4.24
C ILE A 87 -5.51 4.45 5.42
N LYS A 88 -5.98 4.71 6.64
CA LYS A 88 -5.39 4.12 7.84
C LYS A 88 -5.41 2.59 7.78
N LEU A 89 -6.55 1.99 7.42
CA LEU A 89 -6.67 0.53 7.29
C LEU A 89 -5.69 -0.04 6.26
N ALA A 90 -5.55 0.61 5.10
CA ALA A 90 -4.65 0.16 4.04
C ALA A 90 -3.17 0.28 4.46
N THR A 91 -2.81 1.38 5.13
CA THR A 91 -1.46 1.58 5.67
C THR A 91 -1.14 0.56 6.77
N ASP A 92 -2.09 0.28 7.67
CA ASP A 92 -1.94 -0.75 8.70
C ASP A 92 -1.76 -2.14 8.07
N ALA A 93 -2.55 -2.46 7.03
CA ALA A 93 -2.38 -3.69 6.27
C ALA A 93 -1.01 -3.78 5.60
N ALA A 94 -0.50 -2.69 5.01
CA ALA A 94 0.82 -2.66 4.40
C ALA A 94 1.96 -2.82 5.42
N ASN A 95 1.84 -2.18 6.59
CA ASN A 95 2.79 -2.36 7.68
C ASN A 95 2.81 -3.80 8.19
N TRP A 96 1.65 -4.41 8.43
CA TRP A 96 1.57 -5.83 8.80
C TRP A 96 2.10 -6.76 7.71
N ALA A 97 1.87 -6.43 6.44
CA ALA A 97 2.46 -7.17 5.34
C ALA A 97 3.99 -7.07 5.33
N ALA A 98 4.55 -5.91 5.65
CA ALA A 98 6.00 -5.72 5.72
C ALA A 98 6.65 -6.49 6.88
N GLU A 99 5.98 -6.57 8.03
CA GLU A 99 6.42 -7.38 9.19
C GLU A 99 6.64 -8.85 8.81
N LEU A 100 5.91 -9.39 7.81
CA LEU A 100 6.09 -10.76 7.34
C LEU A 100 7.48 -11.04 6.77
N GLY A 101 8.22 -10.02 6.32
CA GLY A 101 9.58 -10.16 5.79
C GLY A 101 10.55 -10.71 6.84
N GLY A 102 10.31 -10.35 8.11
CA GLY A 102 11.17 -10.67 9.24
C GLY A 102 12.51 -9.94 9.18
N GLU A 103 13.45 -10.34 10.04
CA GLU A 103 14.73 -9.64 10.19
C GLU A 103 15.88 -10.28 9.43
N TYR A 104 16.80 -9.41 9.03
CA TYR A 104 18.09 -9.75 8.43
C TYR A 104 19.24 -9.47 9.41
N SER A 105 20.45 -9.92 9.08
CA SER A 105 21.60 -9.78 9.97
C SER A 105 22.10 -8.34 10.13
N GLY A 106 21.69 -7.44 9.23
CA GLY A 106 21.91 -6.01 9.29
C GLY A 106 20.66 -5.22 9.64
N GLN A 107 20.59 -3.97 9.19
CA GLN A 107 19.42 -3.12 9.37
C GLN A 107 18.29 -3.59 8.46
N THR A 108 17.09 -3.71 9.04
CA THR A 108 15.86 -4.01 8.29
C THR A 108 14.95 -2.79 8.35
N GLY A 109 14.61 -2.24 7.20
CA GLY A 109 13.70 -1.11 7.05
C GLY A 109 12.38 -1.53 6.41
N THR A 110 11.36 -0.69 6.60
CA THR A 110 10.04 -0.85 5.99
C THR A 110 9.68 0.42 5.24
N ALA A 111 9.15 0.28 4.03
CA ALA A 111 8.62 1.35 3.22
C ALA A 111 7.21 1.01 2.75
N VAL A 112 6.29 1.95 2.88
CA VAL A 112 4.92 1.85 2.35
C VAL A 112 4.76 2.94 1.30
N GLU A 113 4.28 2.56 0.11
CA GLU A 113 4.21 3.45 -1.03
C GLU A 113 2.84 3.40 -1.71
N TRP A 114 2.35 4.55 -2.16
CA TRP A 114 1.14 4.64 -2.97
C TRP A 114 1.46 4.46 -4.45
N ARG A 115 0.90 3.41 -5.05
CA ARG A 115 1.11 3.11 -6.47
C ARG A 115 -0.21 2.87 -7.19
N SER A 116 -0.14 2.72 -8.51
CA SER A 116 -1.26 2.29 -9.34
C SER A 116 -1.52 0.78 -9.28
N PHE A 117 -0.74 0.04 -8.49
CA PHE A 117 -0.86 -1.40 -8.32
C PHE A 117 -0.48 -1.77 -6.89
N ALA A 118 -1.03 -2.90 -6.42
CA ALA A 118 -0.69 -3.47 -5.14
C ALA A 118 0.45 -4.48 -5.32
N GLY A 119 1.43 -4.46 -4.44
CA GLY A 119 2.59 -5.34 -4.55
C GLY A 119 3.46 -5.30 -3.31
N ALA A 120 4.44 -6.19 -3.25
CA ALA A 120 5.43 -6.19 -2.20
C ALA A 120 6.75 -6.75 -2.72
N LYS A 121 7.85 -6.26 -2.18
CA LYS A 121 9.20 -6.75 -2.48
C LYS A 121 10.12 -6.58 -1.28
N THR A 122 11.19 -7.36 -1.27
CA THR A 122 12.31 -7.17 -0.36
C THR A 122 13.55 -6.88 -1.19
N GLU A 123 14.20 -5.77 -0.91
CA GLU A 123 15.49 -5.42 -1.49
C GLU A 123 16.58 -5.63 -0.44
N THR A 124 17.63 -6.37 -0.78
CA THR A 124 18.76 -6.62 0.13
C THR A 124 19.99 -5.88 -0.35
N SER A 125 20.80 -5.38 0.58
CA SER A 125 22.06 -4.71 0.30
C SER A 125 23.15 -5.09 1.30
N LEU A 126 24.41 -4.78 0.97
CA LEU A 126 25.54 -5.02 1.86
C LEU A 126 25.59 -3.92 2.92
N GLY A 127 25.44 -4.30 4.18
CA GLY A 127 25.57 -3.42 5.33
C GLY A 127 26.98 -3.41 5.93
N ASP A 128 27.04 -3.05 7.21
CA ASP A 128 28.27 -2.99 7.99
C ASP A 128 28.89 -4.36 8.21
N LYS A 129 30.19 -4.39 8.46
CA LYS A 129 30.89 -5.61 8.89
C LYS A 129 30.43 -6.03 10.29
N TYR A 130 30.51 -7.33 10.58
CA TYR A 130 30.29 -7.83 11.95
C TYR A 130 31.30 -7.29 12.96
N HIS A 131 32.53 -7.09 12.52
CA HIS A 131 33.63 -6.51 13.27
C HIS A 131 34.62 -5.85 12.29
N ARG A 132 35.40 -4.86 12.72
CA ARG A 132 36.33 -4.10 11.86
C ARG A 132 37.29 -5.00 11.05
N PHE A 133 37.71 -6.13 11.63
CA PHE A 133 38.61 -7.10 11.00
C PHE A 133 37.90 -8.29 10.31
N CYS A 134 36.57 -8.35 10.37
CA CYS A 134 35.81 -9.40 9.68
C CYS A 134 35.77 -9.13 8.16
N THR A 135 35.90 -10.17 7.34
CA THR A 135 35.73 -10.09 5.88
C THR A 135 34.25 -10.01 5.49
N TYR A 136 33.37 -10.63 6.28
CA TYR A 136 31.93 -10.71 6.01
C TYR A 136 31.18 -9.43 6.42
N ARG A 137 30.18 -9.06 5.59
CA ARG A 137 29.26 -7.95 5.83
C ARG A 137 27.88 -8.47 6.23
N LYS A 138 27.20 -7.72 7.10
CA LYS A 138 25.78 -7.91 7.41
C LYS A 138 24.95 -7.64 6.16
N THR A 139 23.79 -8.27 6.08
CA THR A 139 22.82 -8.03 5.01
C THR A 139 21.76 -7.07 5.53
N ASN A 140 21.68 -5.89 4.94
CA ASN A 140 20.56 -4.99 5.18
C ASN A 140 19.39 -5.38 4.26
N ALA A 141 18.17 -5.06 4.67
CA ALA A 141 16.98 -5.29 3.86
C ALA A 141 16.00 -4.12 3.96
N VAL A 142 15.29 -3.84 2.88
CA VAL A 142 14.14 -2.93 2.85
C VAL A 142 12.93 -3.69 2.33
N HIS A 143 11.90 -3.75 3.16
CA HIS A 143 10.60 -4.32 2.84
C HIS A 143 9.69 -3.23 2.31
N THR A 144 9.42 -3.24 1.00
CA THR A 144 8.51 -2.27 0.38
C THR A 144 7.18 -2.92 0.09
N VAL A 145 6.09 -2.32 0.58
CA VAL A 145 4.72 -2.71 0.24
C VAL A 145 4.04 -1.55 -0.48
N SER A 146 3.55 -1.83 -1.69
CA SER A 146 2.84 -0.88 -2.54
C SER A 146 1.33 -1.07 -2.40
N ILE A 147 0.61 0.03 -2.18
CA ILE A 147 -0.84 0.04 -2.02
C ILE A 147 -1.48 0.58 -3.30
N ASP A 148 -2.50 -0.12 -3.83
CA ASP A 148 -3.33 0.39 -4.93
C ASP A 148 -4.46 1.26 -4.40
N ALA A 149 -4.23 2.56 -4.52
CA ALA A 149 -5.18 3.65 -4.32
C ALA A 149 -6.62 3.38 -4.74
N ARG A 150 -6.79 2.71 -5.89
CA ARG A 150 -8.10 2.55 -6.53
C ARG A 150 -8.94 1.48 -5.85
N ARG A 151 -8.32 0.61 -5.05
CA ARG A 151 -8.91 -0.61 -4.50
C ARG A 151 -9.08 -0.60 -3.00
N ILE A 152 -8.45 0.34 -2.27
CA ILE A 152 -8.47 0.31 -0.80
C ILE A 152 -9.87 0.50 -0.20
N HIS A 153 -10.79 1.14 -0.94
CA HIS A 153 -12.15 1.37 -0.46
C HIS A 153 -12.96 0.07 -0.27
N LEU A 154 -12.50 -1.05 -0.86
CA LEU A 154 -13.10 -2.38 -0.73
C LEU A 154 -12.48 -3.19 0.41
N LEU A 155 -11.33 -2.76 0.95
CA LEU A 155 -10.76 -3.40 2.14
C LEU A 155 -11.66 -3.15 3.35
N THR A 156 -11.84 -4.19 4.15
CA THR A 156 -12.52 -4.10 5.44
C THR A 156 -11.61 -4.62 6.54
N ARG A 157 -11.85 -4.15 7.77
CA ARG A 157 -11.02 -4.53 8.93
C ARG A 157 -11.04 -6.03 9.17
N GLU A 158 -12.20 -6.66 8.98
CA GLU A 158 -12.42 -8.09 9.16
C GLU A 158 -11.56 -8.89 8.18
N ILE A 159 -11.55 -8.49 6.90
CA ILE A 159 -10.73 -9.14 5.88
C ILE A 159 -9.25 -9.03 6.21
N VAL A 160 -8.76 -7.83 6.53
CA VAL A 160 -7.33 -7.62 6.82
C VAL A 160 -6.93 -8.45 8.05
N GLN A 161 -7.70 -8.39 9.14
CA GLN A 161 -7.42 -9.14 10.37
C GLN A 161 -7.43 -10.66 10.16
N ALA A 162 -8.47 -11.18 9.51
CA ALA A 162 -8.58 -12.62 9.24
C ALA A 162 -7.46 -13.10 8.31
N SER A 163 -7.06 -12.28 7.33
CA SER A 163 -5.98 -12.60 6.39
C SER A 163 -4.61 -12.63 7.07
N ARG A 164 -4.36 -11.69 8.00
CA ARG A 164 -3.15 -11.68 8.84
C ARG A 164 -3.00 -12.99 9.62
N ASN A 165 -4.09 -13.50 10.21
CA ASN A 165 -4.07 -14.76 10.95
C ASN A 165 -3.70 -15.98 10.08
N LEU A 166 -3.85 -15.88 8.75
CA LEU A 166 -3.44 -16.91 7.80
C LEU A 166 -1.97 -16.76 7.33
N GLY A 167 -1.24 -15.75 7.82
CA GLY A 167 0.09 -15.40 7.32
C GLY A 167 0.08 -14.84 5.89
N LYS A 168 -1.08 -14.36 5.42
CA LYS A 168 -1.32 -13.85 4.07
C LYS A 168 -2.09 -12.54 4.16
N VAL A 169 -1.41 -11.42 4.25
CA VAL A 169 -2.06 -10.11 4.48
C VAL A 169 -2.59 -9.56 3.17
N VAL A 170 -3.92 -9.37 3.07
CA VAL A 170 -4.56 -8.78 1.89
C VAL A 170 -4.30 -7.28 1.85
N ILE A 171 -3.78 -6.79 0.73
CA ILE A 171 -3.40 -5.38 0.51
C ILE A 171 -4.23 -4.70 -0.60
N ALA A 172 -5.00 -5.48 -1.37
CA ALA A 172 -5.99 -4.95 -2.31
C ALA A 172 -7.10 -5.98 -2.56
N LEU A 173 -8.31 -5.48 -2.82
CA LEU A 173 -9.50 -6.28 -3.13
C LEU A 173 -10.26 -5.61 -4.28
N ASP A 174 -10.78 -6.42 -5.20
CA ASP A 174 -11.67 -6.03 -6.30
C ASP A 174 -13.12 -6.48 -5.98
N GLU A 175 -14.10 -5.85 -6.65
CA GLU A 175 -15.53 -6.11 -6.41
C GLU A 175 -15.96 -7.55 -6.73
N ASP A 176 -15.25 -8.21 -7.65
CA ASP A 176 -15.50 -9.60 -8.04
C ASP A 176 -14.86 -10.62 -7.09
N GLY A 177 -14.17 -10.16 -6.04
CA GLY A 177 -13.49 -10.99 -5.07
C GLY A 177 -12.06 -11.36 -5.45
N ARG A 178 -11.51 -10.82 -6.55
CA ARG A 178 -10.06 -10.89 -6.79
C ARG A 178 -9.32 -10.05 -5.76
N CYS A 179 -8.16 -10.52 -5.33
CA CYS A 179 -7.35 -9.80 -4.36
C CYS A 179 -5.86 -10.00 -4.59
N SER A 180 -5.09 -9.09 -4.02
CA SER A 180 -3.64 -9.20 -3.88
C SER A 180 -3.32 -9.34 -2.39
N TRP A 181 -2.55 -10.36 -2.02
CA TRP A 181 -2.06 -10.55 -0.67
C TRP A 181 -0.54 -10.72 -0.66
N VAL A 182 0.05 -10.42 0.49
CA VAL A 182 1.48 -10.58 0.74
C VAL A 182 1.69 -11.76 1.68
N ARG A 183 2.66 -12.60 1.36
CA ARG A 183 3.14 -13.65 2.25
C ARG A 183 4.66 -13.64 2.35
N ARG A 184 5.17 -14.30 3.37
CA ARG A 184 6.60 -14.60 3.49
C ARG A 184 7.00 -15.75 2.58
N SER A 185 8.17 -15.63 1.95
CA SER A 185 8.86 -16.71 1.25
C SER A 185 10.36 -16.54 1.45
N ASN A 186 11.05 -17.46 2.13
CA ASN A 186 12.50 -17.38 2.35
C ASN A 186 13.00 -16.02 2.88
N LYS A 187 12.33 -15.46 3.90
CA LYS A 187 12.57 -14.10 4.46
C LYS A 187 12.28 -12.93 3.50
N GLN A 188 11.73 -13.18 2.33
CA GLN A 188 11.31 -12.15 1.39
C GLN A 188 9.80 -12.01 1.38
N LEU A 189 9.34 -10.82 1.01
CA LEU A 189 7.94 -10.58 0.71
C LEU A 189 7.64 -11.06 -0.70
N VAL A 190 6.55 -11.81 -0.84
CA VAL A 190 6.00 -12.22 -2.13
C VAL A 190 4.55 -11.77 -2.19
N ALA A 191 4.24 -10.98 -3.21
CA ALA A 191 2.87 -10.64 -3.56
C ALA A 191 2.28 -11.74 -4.43
N GLU A 192 1.09 -12.21 -4.07
CA GLU A 192 0.30 -13.17 -4.83
C GLU A 192 -1.06 -12.57 -5.17
N ASN A 193 -1.56 -12.91 -6.35
CA ASN A 193 -2.90 -12.56 -6.78
C ASN A 193 -3.78 -13.81 -6.79
N GLY A 194 -5.06 -13.63 -6.48
CA GLY A 194 -6.02 -14.72 -6.56
C GLY A 194 -7.40 -14.26 -6.14
N TRP A 195 -8.13 -15.16 -5.46
CA TRP A 195 -9.53 -15.02 -5.13
C TRP A 195 -9.76 -15.20 -3.64
N LEU A 196 -10.63 -14.36 -3.09
CA LEU A 196 -11.05 -14.38 -1.70
C LEU A 196 -12.53 -14.75 -1.60
N ALA A 197 -12.84 -15.63 -0.64
CA ALA A 197 -14.19 -15.87 -0.18
C ALA A 197 -14.26 -15.58 1.33
N ALA A 198 -15.28 -14.84 1.75
CA ALA A 198 -15.49 -14.49 3.16
C ALA A 198 -16.94 -14.78 3.58
N LYS A 199 -17.12 -15.22 4.83
CA LYS A 199 -18.42 -15.38 5.49
C LYS A 199 -18.25 -15.10 6.98
N GLY A 200 -18.83 -13.99 7.46
CA GLY A 200 -18.53 -13.49 8.80
C GLY A 200 -17.03 -13.20 8.94
N ASP A 201 -16.42 -13.67 10.04
CA ASP A 201 -14.98 -13.49 10.32
C ASP A 201 -14.09 -14.54 9.64
N GLN A 202 -14.69 -15.53 8.97
CA GLN A 202 -13.92 -16.56 8.27
C GLN A 202 -13.61 -16.12 6.84
N ILE A 203 -12.35 -16.29 6.44
CA ILE A 203 -11.92 -16.12 5.05
C ILE A 203 -11.17 -17.35 4.53
N ALA A 204 -11.19 -17.50 3.21
CA ALA A 204 -10.39 -18.44 2.45
C ALA A 204 -9.81 -17.77 1.20
N LEU A 205 -8.61 -18.20 0.81
CA LEU A 205 -7.84 -17.63 -0.29
C LEU A 205 -7.46 -18.74 -1.27
N SER A 206 -7.64 -18.47 -2.56
CA SER A 206 -7.29 -19.40 -3.64
C SER A 206 -6.54 -18.67 -4.74
N SER A 207 -5.38 -19.17 -5.15
CA SER A 207 -4.64 -18.59 -6.28
C SER A 207 -5.26 -18.91 -7.64
N THR A 208 -6.18 -19.88 -7.71
CA THR A 208 -6.67 -20.42 -8.99
C THR A 208 -8.08 -19.94 -9.35
N SER A 209 -9.01 -19.93 -8.41
CA SER A 209 -10.42 -19.62 -8.69
C SER A 209 -11.24 -19.25 -7.45
N LEU A 210 -12.32 -18.51 -7.68
CA LEU A 210 -13.33 -18.20 -6.67
C LEU A 210 -14.04 -19.45 -6.15
N ALA A 211 -14.32 -20.43 -7.02
CA ALA A 211 -14.92 -21.70 -6.62
C ALA A 211 -14.01 -22.45 -5.63
N GLY A 212 -12.70 -22.46 -5.89
CA GLY A 212 -11.71 -23.02 -4.96
C GLY A 212 -11.70 -22.31 -3.61
N ALA A 213 -11.76 -20.97 -3.60
CA ALA A 213 -11.84 -20.21 -2.35
C ALA A 213 -13.11 -20.55 -1.56
N ARG A 214 -14.27 -20.63 -2.24
CA ARG A 214 -15.55 -21.00 -1.62
C ARG A 214 -15.53 -22.42 -1.07
N GLN A 215 -14.94 -23.38 -1.79
CA GLN A 215 -14.82 -24.75 -1.32
C GLN A 215 -13.95 -24.85 -0.06
N GLN A 216 -12.83 -24.13 -0.02
CA GLN A 216 -12.00 -24.06 1.18
C GLN A 216 -12.74 -23.41 2.35
N LEU A 217 -13.50 -22.34 2.10
CA LEU A 217 -14.33 -21.70 3.13
C LEU A 217 -15.38 -22.67 3.69
N ALA A 218 -16.06 -23.42 2.82
CA ALA A 218 -17.03 -24.42 3.22
C ALA A 218 -16.40 -25.52 4.09
N ARG A 219 -15.19 -25.99 3.75
CA ARG A 219 -14.46 -26.97 4.58
C ARG A 219 -14.14 -26.42 5.97
N LYS A 220 -13.73 -25.14 6.07
CA LYS A 220 -13.48 -24.49 7.37
C LYS A 220 -14.74 -24.36 8.22
N ALA A 221 -15.88 -24.09 7.59
CA ALA A 221 -17.16 -23.98 8.29
C ALA A 221 -17.69 -25.31 8.84
N VAL A 222 -17.24 -26.45 8.30
CA VAL A 222 -17.57 -27.80 8.81
C VAL A 222 -16.63 -28.23 9.94
N ALA A 223 -15.42 -27.65 9.99
CA ALA A 223 -14.39 -27.98 10.98
C ALA A 223 -14.43 -27.09 12.24
N ALA A 224 -15.32 -26.09 12.28
CA ALA A 224 -15.53 -25.16 13.39
C ALA A 224 -16.84 -25.50 14.10
#